data_AF-A0A0L6WSC5-F1
#
_entry.id   AF-A0A0L6WSC5-F1
#
_cell.length_a   1.000
_cell.length_b   1.000
_cell.length_c   1.000
_cell.angle_alpha   90.00
_cell.angle_beta   90.00
_cell.angle_gamma   90.00
#
_symmetry.space_group_name_H-M   'P 1'
#
loop_
_entity.id
_entity.type
_entity.pdbx_description
1 polymer ?
#
loop_
_entity_poly.entity_id
_entity_poly.type
_entity_poly.pdbx_seq_one_letter_code
_entity_poly.pdbx_strand_id
1 'polypeptide(L)' 'MPHSATGVSPFYANKGYNPQLTLSLKDIPFHIAHEVAEDLRSLHQFLWDKINTANQAYSKHANARCKPTPN' A
#
# COMPACT_ATOMS: atom_id res chain seq x y z
N MET A 1 -16.14 10.71 0.44
CA MET A 1 -16.73 9.63 1.26
C MET A 1 -16.42 8.28 0.61
N PRO A 2 -16.01 7.26 1.38
CA PRO A 2 -15.73 5.92 0.84
C PRO A 2 -17.01 5.29 0.25
N HIS A 3 -16.85 4.44 -0.78
CA HIS A 3 -17.96 3.75 -1.42
C HIS A 3 -18.58 2.72 -0.45
N SER A 4 -19.91 2.74 -0.29
CA SER A 4 -20.63 1.96 0.74
C SER A 4 -20.48 0.44 0.59
N ALA A 5 -20.24 -0.08 -0.62
CA ALA A 5 -20.05 -1.51 -0.85
C ALA A 5 -18.62 -2.01 -0.61
N THR A 6 -17.61 -1.13 -0.67
CA THR A 6 -16.20 -1.54 -0.65
C THR A 6 -15.37 -0.85 0.42
N GLY A 7 -15.89 0.18 1.09
CA GLY A 7 -15.21 0.91 2.17
C GLY A 7 -13.98 1.71 1.73
N VAL A 8 -13.62 1.65 0.44
CA VAL A 8 -12.48 2.34 -0.15
C VAL A 8 -12.94 3.54 -0.99
N SER A 9 -12.02 4.49 -1.19
CA SER A 9 -12.28 5.65 -2.07
C SER A 9 -12.70 5.18 -3.47
N PRO A 10 -13.68 5.82 -4.12
CA PRO A 10 -14.02 5.54 -5.53
C PRO A 10 -12.82 5.60 -6.47
N PHE A 11 -11.85 6.48 -6.17
CA PHE A 11 -10.59 6.56 -6.92
C PHE A 11 -9.79 5.27 -6.82
N TYR A 12 -9.67 4.70 -5.61
CA TYR A 12 -8.99 3.43 -5.36
C TYR A 12 -9.71 2.27 -6.06
N ALA A 13 -11.04 2.24 -6.01
CA ALA A 13 -11.83 1.20 -6.67
C ALA A 13 -11.66 1.22 -8.21
N ASN A 14 -11.55 2.40 -8.82
CA ASN A 14 -11.43 2.54 -10.28
C ASN A 14 -10.00 2.45 -10.81
N LYS A 15 -9.01 2.92 -10.06
CA LYS A 15 -7.63 3.07 -10.54
C LYS A 15 -6.65 2.10 -9.87
N GLY A 16 -7.08 1.39 -8.82
CA GLY A 16 -6.20 0.59 -7.98
C GLY A 16 -5.20 1.44 -7.20
N TYR A 17 -4.50 0.80 -6.27
CA TYR A 17 -3.29 1.37 -5.69
C TYR A 17 -2.12 1.02 -6.59
N ASN A 18 -1.32 2.01 -6.98
CA ASN A 18 -0.05 1.77 -7.66
C ASN A 18 1.10 1.94 -6.64
N PRO A 19 1.56 0.85 -5.99
CA PRO A 19 2.65 0.90 -5.02
C PRO A 19 4.02 1.18 -5.67
N GLN A 20 4.15 1.15 -6.99
CA GLN A 20 5.40 1.46 -7.68
C GLN A 20 5.60 2.97 -7.86
N LEU A 21 5.49 3.74 -6.77
CA LEU A 21 5.99 5.11 -6.76
C LEU A 21 7.50 5.08 -6.51
N THR A 22 8.27 4.79 -7.56
CA THR A 22 9.74 4.84 -7.50
C THR A 22 10.18 6.29 -7.58
N LEU A 23 10.22 6.99 -6.44
CA LEU A 23 10.77 8.34 -6.37
C LEU A 23 12.29 8.26 -6.48
N SER A 24 12.84 8.74 -7.61
CA SER A 24 14.29 8.91 -7.78
C SER A 24 14.72 10.25 -7.22
N LEU A 25 15.48 10.23 -6.13
CA LEU A 25 15.91 11.41 -5.36
C LEU A 25 17.36 11.83 -5.65
N LYS A 26 17.98 11.23 -6.67
CA LYS A 26 19.42 11.35 -6.94
C LYS A 26 19.92 12.78 -7.19
N ASP A 27 19.04 13.69 -7.61
CA ASP A 27 19.43 15.02 -8.11
C ASP A 27 18.65 16.16 -7.46
N ILE A 28 18.45 16.13 -6.14
CA ILE A 28 17.81 17.24 -5.41
C ILE A 28 18.90 18.10 -4.77
N PRO A 29 19.23 19.30 -5.31
CA PRO A 29 20.37 20.11 -4.85
C PRO A 29 20.03 20.97 -3.62
N PHE A 30 19.15 20.52 -2.73
CA PHE A 30 18.71 21.31 -1.59
C PHE A 30 18.54 20.42 -0.36
N HIS A 31 19.33 20.66 0.70
CA HIS A 31 19.41 19.77 1.87
C HIS A 31 18.03 19.46 2.49
N ILE A 32 17.13 20.45 2.54
CA ILE A 32 15.77 20.29 3.06
C ILE A 32 14.98 19.27 2.22
N ALA A 33 15.16 19.29 0.90
CA ALA A 33 14.42 18.41 0.03
C ALA A 33 15.00 16.98 0.04
N HIS A 34 16.27 16.79 0.43
CA HIS A 34 16.81 15.46 0.77
C HIS A 34 16.20 14.93 2.07
N GLU A 35 16.14 15.74 3.14
CA GLU A 35 15.52 15.35 4.41
C GLU A 35 14.05 14.96 4.25
N VAL A 36 13.26 15.80 3.58
CA VAL A 36 11.84 15.51 3.29
C VAL A 36 11.69 14.21 2.50
N ALA A 37 12.63 13.93 1.61
CA ALA A 37 12.57 12.72 0.81
C ALA A 37 12.95 11.45 1.58
N GLU A 38 13.89 11.54 2.50
CA GLU A 38 14.22 10.47 3.45
C GLU A 38 13.05 10.19 4.41
N ASP A 39 12.38 11.24 4.89
CA ASP A 39 11.16 11.13 5.70
C ASP A 39 10.03 10.44 4.92
N LEU A 40 9.83 10.84 3.66
CA LEU A 40 8.81 10.23 2.79
C LEU A 40 9.12 8.76 2.51
N ARG A 41 10.39 8.40 2.30
CA ARG A 41 10.82 7.00 2.13
C ARG A 41 10.52 6.18 3.37
N SER A 42 10.84 6.71 4.54
CA SER A 42 10.61 6.06 5.83
C SER A 42 9.11 5.85 6.10
N LEU A 43 8.29 6.86 5.82
CA LEU A 43 6.83 6.76 5.90
C LEU A 43 6.28 5.71 4.94
N HIS A 44 6.78 5.68 3.69
CA HIS A 44 6.36 4.68 2.71
C HIS A 44 6.66 3.25 3.18
N GLN A 45 7.87 3.00 3.68
CA GLN A 45 8.24 1.68 4.22
C GLN A 45 7.35 1.27 5.39
N PHE A 46 7.10 2.19 6.33
CA PHE A 46 6.21 1.92 7.46
C PHE A 46 4.79 1.54 7.00
N LEU A 47 4.22 2.28 6.05
CA LEU A 47 2.88 1.99 5.53
C LEU A 47 2.84 0.67 4.77
N TRP A 48 3.89 0.37 3.98
CA TRP A 48 4.00 -0.87 3.24
C TRP A 48 4.01 -2.09 4.16
N ASP A 49 4.80 -2.05 5.25
CA ASP A 49 4.85 -3.13 6.25
C ASP A 49 3.50 -3.32 6.95
N LYS A 50 2.79 -2.23 7.28
CA LYS A 50 1.45 -2.31 7.88
C LYS A 50 0.44 -2.95 6.93
N ILE A 51 0.44 -2.58 5.65
CA ILE A 51 -0.44 -3.18 4.65
C ILE A 51 -0.11 -4.66 4.47
N ASN A 52 1.17 -5.02 4.38
CA ASN A 52 1.58 -6.41 4.24
C ASN A 52 1.14 -7.26 5.45
N THR A 53 1.33 -6.73 6.66
CA THR A 53 0.88 -7.37 7.91
C THR A 53 -0.64 -7.57 7.92
N ALA A 54 -1.41 -6.55 7.54
CA ALA A 54 -2.87 -6.65 7.46
C ALA A 54 -3.31 -7.70 6.43
N ASN A 55 -2.71 -7.69 5.24
CA ASN A 55 -2.99 -8.67 4.19
C ASN A 55 -2.67 -10.10 4.64
N GLN A 56 -1.56 -10.31 5.35
CA GLN A 56 -1.24 -11.61 5.93
C GLN A 56 -2.30 -12.06 6.94
N ALA A 57 -2.76 -11.16 7.82
CA ALA A 57 -3.83 -11.47 8.77
C ALA A 57 -5.14 -11.84 8.05
N TYR A 58 -5.54 -11.09 7.02
CA TYR A 58 -6.72 -11.39 6.22
C TYR A 58 -6.58 -12.70 5.44
N SER A 59 -5.41 -13.00 4.90
CA SER A 59 -5.16 -14.24 4.15
C SER A 59 -5.42 -15.49 4.99
N LYS A 60 -5.10 -15.45 6.29
CA LYS A 60 -5.40 -16.57 7.21
C LYS A 60 -6.90 -16.84 7.30
N HIS A 61 -7.72 -15.79 7.41
CA HIS A 61 -9.16 -15.93 7.45
C HIS A 61 -9.79 -16.27 6.09
N ALA A 62 -9.27 -15.70 5.00
CA ALA A 62 -9.72 -16.02 3.65
C ALA A 62 -9.43 -17.48 3.28
N ASN A 63 -8.23 -17.96 3.57
CA ASN A 63 -7.81 -19.35 3.29
C ASN A 63 -8.64 -20.36 4.09
N ALA A 64 -8.98 -20.07 5.35
CA ALA A 64 -9.84 -20.93 6.16
C ALA A 64 -11.26 -21.09 5.59
N ARG A 65 -11.72 -20.15 4.75
CA ARG A 65 -13.05 -20.18 4.11
C ARG A 65 -13.00 -20.66 2.66
N CYS A 66 -11.80 -20.82 2.09
CA CYS A 66 -11.64 -21.29 0.73
C CYS A 66 -11.82 -22.81 0.69
N LYS A 67 -12.78 -23.30 -0.11
CA LYS A 67 -12.89 -24.74 -0.36
C LYS A 67 -11.69 -25.18 -1.22
N PRO A 68 -11.12 -26.37 -0.97
CA PRO A 68 -10.03 -26.87 -1.80
C PRO A 68 -10.47 -26.97 -3.26
N THR A 69 -9.54 -26.72 -4.18
CA THR A 69 -9.78 -26.85 -5.61
C THR A 69 -10.25 -28.29 -5.90
N PRO A 70 -11.39 -28.49 -6.61
CA PRO A 70 -11.86 -29.82 -6.92
C PRO A 70 -10.87 -30.53 -7.87
N ASN A 71 -10.75 -31.86 -7.72
CA ASN A 71 -9.97 -32.72 -8.61
C ASN A 71 -10.53 -32.77 -10.03
#